data_AF-A0A6L7QF91-F1
#
_entry.id   AF-A0A6L7QF91-F1
#
_cell.length_a   1.000
_cell.length_b   1.000
_cell.length_c   1.000
_cell.angle_alpha   90.00
_cell.angle_beta   90.00
_cell.angle_gamma   90.00
#
_symmetry.space_group_name_H-M   'P 1'
#
loop_
_entity.id
_entity.type
_entity.pdbx_description
1 polymer ?
#
loop_
_entity_poly.entity_id
_entity_poly.type
_entity_poly.pdbx_seq_one_letter_code
_entity_poly.pdbx_strand_id
1 'polypeptide(L)'
;MQLLLTLLILASCSTTGNMRSPWPAYPVNPFVIQLDIPGPEDSAGGLIVADLNGDGRMDYLGTVPNHLTAHAHDGRKLWTLETDLWIGGSSERIGLPGHHGPGVQAADIDGDKQVEVLFLTQDGTLHVVDG
;
A
#
# COMPACT_ATOMS: atom_id res chain seq x y z
N MET A 1 6.80 66.19 -10.31
CA MET A 1 8.05 65.51 -9.95
C MET A 1 8.09 65.33 -8.45
N GLN A 2 7.55 64.21 -7.95
CA GLN A 2 7.84 63.66 -6.63
C GLN A 2 7.34 62.21 -6.66
N LEU A 3 8.27 61.26 -6.78
CA LEU A 3 7.98 59.83 -6.71
C LEU A 3 7.63 59.48 -5.26
N LEU A 4 6.46 58.89 -5.05
CA LEU A 4 6.10 58.25 -3.79
C LEU A 4 6.59 56.79 -3.85
N LEU A 5 7.72 56.50 -3.20
CA LEU A 5 8.19 55.13 -2.99
C LEU A 5 7.28 54.46 -1.96
N THR A 6 6.51 53.46 -2.36
CA THR A 6 5.78 52.60 -1.43
C THR A 6 6.64 51.36 -1.17
N LEU A 7 7.20 51.28 0.04
CA LEU A 7 8.01 50.15 0.50
C LEU A 7 7.07 48.99 0.88
N LEU A 8 6.97 47.97 0.03
CA LEU A 8 6.25 46.74 0.34
C LEU A 8 7.15 45.85 1.22
N ILE A 9 6.90 45.82 2.53
CA ILE A 9 7.55 44.86 3.42
C ILE A 9 6.82 43.53 3.25
N LEU A 10 7.36 42.65 2.38
CA LEU A 10 6.99 41.24 2.40
C LEU A 10 7.59 40.63 3.67
N ALA A 11 6.75 40.47 4.68
CA ALA A 11 7.07 39.61 5.82
C ALA A 11 7.19 38.18 5.31
N SER A 12 8.43 37.73 5.08
CA SER A 12 8.74 36.32 4.97
C SER A 12 8.44 35.68 6.32
N CYS A 13 7.25 35.09 6.46
CA CYS A 13 6.95 34.19 7.56
C CYS A 13 7.77 32.91 7.34
N SER A 14 9.04 32.95 7.70
CA SER A 14 9.84 31.75 7.88
C SER A 14 9.38 31.12 9.19
N THR A 15 8.29 30.36 9.14
CA THR A 15 8.05 29.31 10.11
C THR A 15 9.15 28.28 9.90
N THR A 16 10.22 28.39 10.69
CA THR A 16 11.05 27.24 11.06
C THR A 16 10.23 26.33 11.98
N GLY A 17 9.05 25.93 11.51
CA GLY A 17 8.27 24.85 12.09
C GLY A 17 9.03 23.59 11.74
N ASN A 18 9.66 22.99 12.75
CA ASN A 18 10.08 21.61 12.75
C ASN A 18 9.03 20.79 11.98
N MET A 19 9.30 20.44 10.72
CA MET A 19 8.37 19.69 9.88
C MET A 19 8.29 18.30 10.50
N ARG A 20 7.46 18.15 11.52
CA ARG A 20 6.95 16.85 11.91
C ARG A 20 6.38 16.28 10.62
N SER A 21 6.89 15.12 10.23
CA SER A 21 6.30 14.33 9.17
C SER A 21 4.78 14.40 9.31
N PRO A 22 4.01 14.71 8.24
CA PRO A 22 2.55 14.66 8.31
C PRO A 22 2.05 13.25 8.68
N TRP A 23 2.95 12.26 8.59
CA TRP A 23 2.76 10.90 9.05
C TRP A 23 2.99 10.80 10.57
N PRO A 24 1.99 10.36 11.36
CA PRO A 24 2.18 10.04 12.75
C PRO A 24 3.27 8.98 12.87
N ALA A 25 4.11 9.13 13.88
CA ALA A 25 5.05 8.06 14.21
C ALA A 25 4.25 6.82 14.61
N TYR A 26 4.75 5.64 14.23
CA TYR A 26 4.24 4.38 14.75
C TYR A 26 4.19 4.44 16.28
N PRO A 27 3.15 3.86 16.92
CA PRO A 27 2.98 3.93 18.38
C PRO A 27 4.16 3.29 19.13
N VAL A 28 4.83 2.33 18.51
CA VAL A 28 6.01 1.63 19.02
C VAL A 28 6.96 1.27 17.86
N ASN A 29 8.25 1.06 18.16
CA ASN A 29 9.25 0.59 17.20
C ASN A 29 10.06 -0.57 17.81
N PRO A 30 9.95 -1.81 17.30
CA PRO A 30 9.16 -2.18 16.11
C PRO A 30 7.65 -2.12 16.36
N PHE A 31 6.92 -1.68 15.34
CA PHE A 31 5.49 -1.89 15.25
C PHE A 31 5.24 -3.27 14.66
N VAL A 32 4.48 -4.10 15.37
CA VAL A 32 4.32 -5.52 15.04
C VAL A 32 2.85 -5.82 14.86
N ILE A 33 2.51 -6.38 13.70
CA ILE A 33 1.18 -6.92 13.39
C ILE A 33 1.34 -8.44 13.30
N GLN A 34 0.58 -9.17 14.11
CA GLN A 34 0.48 -10.62 13.97
C GLN A 34 -0.62 -10.92 12.95
N LEU A 35 -0.24 -11.50 11.81
CA LEU A 35 -1.21 -11.89 10.79
C LEU A 35 -1.95 -13.16 11.23
N ASP A 36 -3.25 -13.19 10.95
CA ASP A 36 -4.17 -14.29 11.21
C ASP A 36 -4.31 -15.16 9.95
N ILE A 37 -3.17 -15.61 9.43
CA ILE A 37 -3.01 -16.47 8.24
C ILE A 37 -1.87 -17.47 8.50
N PRO A 38 -1.77 -18.58 7.74
CA PRO A 38 -0.65 -19.50 7.83
C PRO A 38 0.70 -18.80 7.59
N GLY A 39 1.78 -19.39 8.11
CA GLY A 39 3.13 -18.95 7.77
C GLY A 39 3.42 -19.13 6.28
N PRO A 40 4.40 -18.40 5.73
CA PRO A 40 4.80 -18.59 4.34
C PRO A 40 5.32 -20.02 4.10
N GLU A 41 5.01 -20.58 2.93
CA GLU A 41 5.62 -21.81 2.44
C GLU A 41 6.70 -21.44 1.40
N ASP A 42 7.92 -21.92 1.62
CA ASP A 42 9.10 -21.57 0.83
C ASP A 42 9.32 -20.04 0.68
N SER A 43 9.57 -19.56 -0.55
CA SER A 43 9.72 -18.14 -0.89
C SER A 43 8.46 -17.55 -1.51
N ALA A 44 7.31 -18.23 -1.36
CA ALA A 44 6.05 -17.79 -1.96
C ALA A 44 5.40 -16.67 -1.14
N GLY A 45 4.84 -15.69 -1.83
CA GLY A 45 4.18 -14.55 -1.22
C GLY A 45 5.02 -13.27 -1.24
N GLY A 46 4.51 -12.26 -0.54
CA GLY A 46 5.09 -10.92 -0.60
C GLY A 46 4.30 -9.92 0.23
N LEU A 47 4.85 -8.71 0.31
CA LEU A 47 4.26 -7.59 1.02
C LEU A 47 4.34 -6.36 0.12
N ILE A 48 3.19 -5.71 -0.11
CA ILE A 48 3.10 -4.40 -0.75
C ILE A 48 2.34 -3.44 0.16
N VAL A 49 2.34 -2.16 -0.21
CA VAL A 49 1.61 -1.12 0.50
C VAL A 49 0.79 -0.28 -0.48
N ALA A 50 -0.43 0.07 -0.08
CA ALA A 50 -1.34 0.96 -0.81
C ALA A 50 -2.30 1.64 0.18
N ASP A 51 -2.87 2.80 -0.14
CA ASP A 51 -3.94 3.41 0.66
C ASP A 51 -5.26 2.71 0.36
N LEU A 52 -5.47 1.55 0.98
CA LEU A 52 -6.55 0.63 0.62
C LEU A 52 -7.91 1.17 1.07
N ASN A 53 -7.95 1.87 2.21
CA ASN A 53 -9.19 2.39 2.78
C ASN A 53 -9.47 3.88 2.47
N GLY A 54 -8.57 4.56 1.75
CA GLY A 54 -8.74 5.94 1.31
C GLY A 54 -8.58 6.99 2.41
N ASP A 55 -7.97 6.66 3.55
CA ASP A 55 -7.73 7.61 4.65
C ASP A 55 -6.48 8.47 4.45
N GLY A 56 -5.79 8.29 3.32
CA GLY A 56 -4.55 8.97 2.99
C GLY A 56 -3.33 8.33 3.64
N ARG A 57 -3.43 7.11 4.21
CA ARG A 57 -2.32 6.38 4.83
C ARG A 57 -2.07 5.06 4.12
N MET A 58 -0.79 4.71 4.03
CA MET A 58 -0.39 3.45 3.40
C MET A 58 -0.73 2.29 4.33
N ASP A 59 -1.66 1.46 3.87
CA ASP A 59 -2.04 0.18 4.45
C ASP A 59 -1.11 -0.93 3.94
N TYR A 60 -1.22 -2.12 4.54
CA TYR A 60 -0.37 -3.27 4.28
C TYR A 60 -1.16 -4.37 3.60
N LEU A 61 -0.64 -4.88 2.48
CA LEU A 61 -1.21 -6.01 1.77
C LEU A 61 -0.19 -7.14 1.69
N GLY A 62 -0.50 -8.26 2.34
CA GLY A 62 0.36 -9.43 2.43
C GLY A 62 -0.20 -10.64 1.69
N THR A 63 0.67 -11.45 1.12
CA THR A 63 0.31 -12.74 0.52
C THR A 63 1.13 -13.89 1.08
N VAL A 64 0.46 -15.02 1.27
CA VAL A 64 1.04 -16.36 1.47
C VAL A 64 0.16 -17.34 0.71
N PRO A 65 0.56 -18.61 0.51
CA PRO A 65 -0.24 -19.54 -0.28
C PRO A 65 -1.69 -19.58 0.21
N ASN A 66 -2.60 -19.48 -0.74
CA ASN A 66 -4.04 -19.45 -0.53
C ASN A 66 -4.61 -18.24 0.24
N HIS A 67 -3.82 -17.23 0.60
CA HIS A 67 -4.29 -16.12 1.43
C HIS A 67 -3.77 -14.76 0.96
N LEU A 68 -4.69 -13.81 0.80
CA LEU A 68 -4.42 -12.38 0.63
C LEU A 68 -4.98 -11.64 1.85
N THR A 69 -4.18 -10.81 2.50
CA THR A 69 -4.63 -10.08 3.69
C THR A 69 -4.32 -8.60 3.63
N ALA A 70 -5.27 -7.79 4.06
CA ALA A 70 -5.17 -6.34 4.15
C ALA A 70 -5.27 -5.87 5.60
N HIS A 71 -4.35 -5.01 6.01
CA HIS A 71 -4.33 -4.37 7.32
C HIS A 71 -4.13 -2.88 7.15
N ALA A 72 -4.91 -2.09 7.90
CA ALA A 72 -4.75 -0.66 7.93
C ALA A 72 -3.36 -0.27 8.49
N HIS A 73 -2.94 0.97 8.22
CA HIS A 73 -1.71 1.56 8.75
C HIS A 73 -1.52 1.36 10.28
N ASP A 74 -2.62 1.32 11.05
CA ASP A 74 -2.63 1.14 12.50
C ASP A 74 -2.63 -0.33 12.97
N GLY A 75 -2.55 -1.28 12.02
CA GLY A 75 -2.54 -2.72 12.27
C GLY A 75 -3.92 -3.36 12.39
N ARG A 76 -5.02 -2.60 12.27
CA ARG A 76 -6.37 -3.17 12.22
C ARG A 76 -6.56 -3.96 10.94
N LYS A 77 -6.97 -5.22 11.04
CA LYS A 77 -7.37 -6.04 9.88
C LYS A 77 -8.51 -5.35 9.13
N LEU A 78 -8.33 -5.14 7.83
CA LEU A 78 -9.39 -4.70 6.92
C LEU A 78 -10.17 -5.93 6.45
N TRP A 79 -9.46 -6.89 5.85
CA TRP A 79 -10.03 -8.16 5.41
C TRP A 79 -8.94 -9.23 5.15
N THR A 80 -9.41 -10.46 4.98
CA THR A 80 -8.62 -11.60 4.50
C THR A 80 -9.45 -12.33 3.45
N LEU A 81 -8.83 -12.67 2.33
CA LEU A 81 -9.41 -13.46 1.27
C LEU A 81 -8.66 -14.80 1.17
N GLU A 82 -9.39 -15.89 1.30
CA GLU A 82 -8.90 -17.24 1.00
C GLU A 82 -9.20 -17.56 -0.46
N THR A 83 -8.15 -17.74 -1.27
CA THR A 83 -8.27 -17.99 -2.71
C THR A 83 -6.97 -18.57 -3.25
N ASP A 84 -7.03 -19.37 -4.32
CA ASP A 84 -5.89 -20.10 -4.88
C ASP A 84 -4.91 -19.17 -5.64
N LEU A 85 -4.19 -18.34 -4.89
CA LEU A 85 -3.33 -17.29 -5.42
C LEU A 85 -2.12 -17.82 -6.21
N TRP A 86 -1.81 -17.13 -7.29
CA TRP A 86 -0.56 -17.30 -8.01
C TRP A 86 0.54 -16.42 -7.42
N ILE A 87 1.30 -16.95 -6.46
CA ILE A 87 2.27 -16.15 -5.67
C ILE A 87 3.70 -16.72 -5.61
N GLY A 88 4.04 -17.67 -6.48
CA GLY A 88 5.32 -18.36 -6.41
C GLY A 88 5.81 -18.94 -7.74
N GLY A 89 7.07 -19.40 -7.71
CA GLY A 89 7.77 -19.97 -8.85
C GLY A 89 8.44 -18.93 -9.74
N SER A 90 9.22 -19.42 -10.70
CA SER A 90 9.74 -18.61 -11.81
C SER A 90 8.67 -18.41 -12.89
N SER A 91 7.51 -17.89 -12.49
CA SER A 91 6.36 -17.63 -13.36
C SER A 91 6.67 -16.66 -14.49
N GLU A 92 7.73 -15.85 -14.36
CA GLU A 92 8.27 -15.05 -15.46
C GLU A 92 8.61 -15.90 -16.70
N ARG A 93 8.90 -17.19 -16.52
CA ARG A 93 9.19 -18.13 -17.61
C ARG A 93 7.97 -18.51 -18.45
N ILE A 94 6.76 -18.28 -17.94
CA ILE A 94 5.50 -18.55 -18.62
C ILE A 94 4.67 -17.28 -18.86
N GLY A 95 5.27 -16.10 -18.70
CA GLY A 95 4.64 -14.81 -18.98
C GLY A 95 3.81 -14.23 -17.83
N LEU A 96 3.97 -14.75 -16.60
CA LEU A 96 3.26 -14.30 -15.40
C LEU A 96 4.21 -13.58 -14.41
N PRO A 97 3.70 -12.76 -13.46
CA PRO A 97 4.54 -12.08 -12.47
C PRO A 97 5.37 -13.05 -11.63
N GLY A 98 6.67 -12.79 -11.49
CA GLY A 98 7.63 -13.64 -10.75
C GLY A 98 7.67 -13.38 -9.24
N HIS A 99 8.65 -13.99 -8.55
CA HIS A 99 8.80 -14.03 -7.08
C HIS A 99 8.71 -12.70 -6.29
N HIS A 100 8.88 -11.53 -6.92
CA HIS A 100 9.03 -10.26 -6.19
C HIS A 100 7.78 -9.36 -6.23
N GLY A 101 6.71 -9.81 -6.88
CA GLY A 101 5.42 -9.15 -6.93
C GLY A 101 4.39 -10.23 -7.25
N PRO A 102 3.93 -10.99 -6.25
CA PRO A 102 3.30 -12.28 -6.43
C PRO A 102 1.89 -12.14 -6.98
N GLY A 103 1.77 -11.81 -8.27
CA GLY A 103 0.49 -11.65 -8.95
C GLY A 103 -0.41 -10.52 -8.44
N VAL A 104 -0.04 -9.83 -7.34
CA VAL A 104 -0.89 -8.85 -6.67
C VAL A 104 -0.43 -7.42 -6.95
N GLN A 105 -1.37 -6.56 -7.31
CA GLN A 105 -1.19 -5.12 -7.51
C GLN A 105 -2.30 -4.36 -6.76
N ALA A 106 -2.04 -3.12 -6.38
CA ALA A 106 -3.05 -2.25 -5.79
C ALA A 106 -2.94 -0.83 -6.37
N ALA A 107 -4.04 -0.33 -6.93
CA ALA A 107 -4.16 1.01 -7.51
C ALA A 107 -5.63 1.38 -7.76
N ASP A 108 -5.90 2.68 -7.87
CA ASP A 108 -7.12 3.21 -8.50
C ASP A 108 -7.06 2.90 -10.00
N ILE A 109 -7.83 1.90 -10.46
CA ILE A 109 -7.79 1.44 -11.86
C ILE A 109 -9.01 1.89 -12.66
N ASP A 110 -10.05 2.39 -12.01
CA ASP A 110 -11.28 2.84 -12.67
C ASP A 110 -11.50 4.36 -12.61
N GLY A 111 -10.70 5.09 -11.83
CA GLY A 111 -10.70 6.54 -11.71
C GLY A 111 -11.68 7.10 -10.68
N ASP A 112 -12.22 6.27 -9.78
CA ASP A 112 -13.16 6.69 -8.74
C ASP A 112 -12.49 7.23 -7.46
N LYS A 113 -11.15 7.16 -7.39
CA LYS A 113 -10.28 7.56 -6.27
C LYS A 113 -10.32 6.60 -5.07
N GLN A 114 -10.88 5.43 -5.23
CA GLN A 114 -10.69 4.29 -4.34
C GLN A 114 -9.59 3.40 -4.92
N VAL A 115 -9.02 2.54 -4.08
CA VAL A 115 -7.97 1.62 -4.50
C VAL A 115 -8.57 0.25 -4.67
N GLU A 116 -8.31 -0.36 -5.82
CA GLU A 116 -8.62 -1.76 -6.07
C GLU A 116 -7.37 -2.62 -5.89
N VAL A 117 -7.59 -3.87 -5.50
CA VAL A 117 -6.58 -4.90 -5.43
C VAL A 117 -6.81 -5.93 -6.54
N LEU A 118 -5.80 -6.10 -7.38
CA LEU A 118 -5.80 -7.04 -8.50
C LEU A 118 -4.93 -8.24 -8.14
N PHE A 119 -5.38 -9.45 -8.44
CA PHE A 119 -4.56 -10.66 -8.25
C PHE A 119 -4.86 -11.76 -9.27
N LEU A 120 -3.89 -12.65 -9.47
CA LEU A 120 -4.05 -13.84 -10.30
C LEU A 120 -4.27 -15.09 -9.47
N THR A 121 -5.10 -16.01 -9.96
CA THR A 121 -5.27 -17.37 -9.41
C THR A 121 -4.51 -18.41 -10.23
N GLN A 122 -4.30 -19.61 -9.68
CA GLN A 122 -3.56 -20.71 -10.34
C GLN A 122 -4.14 -21.13 -11.71
N ASP A 123 -5.42 -20.89 -11.96
CA ASP A 123 -6.07 -21.18 -13.24
C ASP A 123 -5.85 -20.07 -14.30
N GLY A 124 -5.07 -19.03 -13.96
CA GLY A 124 -4.79 -17.90 -14.85
C GLY A 124 -5.88 -16.84 -14.89
N THR A 125 -6.83 -16.87 -13.95
CA THR A 125 -7.89 -15.86 -13.84
C THR A 125 -7.40 -14.61 -13.12
N LEU A 126 -7.75 -13.43 -13.65
CA LEU A 126 -7.54 -12.14 -13.00
C LEU A 126 -8.78 -11.78 -12.17
N HIS A 127 -8.56 -11.45 -10.91
CA HIS A 127 -9.56 -10.95 -9.99
C HIS A 127 -9.25 -9.49 -9.63
N VAL A 128 -10.31 -8.72 -9.38
CA VAL A 128 -10.27 -7.35 -8.88
C VAL A 128 -11.23 -7.27 -7.69
N VAL A 129 -10.77 -6.71 -6.57
CA VAL A 129 -11.57 -6.49 -5.36
C VAL A 129 -11.29 -5.10 -4.82
N ASP A 130 -12.23 -4.56 -4.04
CA ASP A 130 -12.02 -3.30 -3.32
C ASP A 130 -10.90 -3.44 -2.27
N GLY A 131 -10.22 -2.32 -1.96
CA GLY A 131 -9.21 -2.20 -0.92
C GLY A 131 -9.71 -2.40 0.51
#